data_AF-A0A226E3Q6-F1
#
_entry.id   AF-A0A226E3Q6-F1
#
_cell.length_a   1.000
_cell.length_b   1.000
_cell.length_c   1.000
_cell.angle_alpha   90.00
_cell.angle_beta   90.00
_cell.angle_gamma   90.00
#
_symmetry.space_group_name_H-M   'P 1'
#
loop_
_entity.id
_entity.type
_entity.pdbx_description
1 polymer ?
#
loop_
_entity_poly.entity_id
_entity_poly.type
_entity_poly.pdbx_seq_one_letter_code
_entity_poly.pdbx_strand_id
1 'polypeptide(L)'
;MGQNREPKSGKSPKENSKRSDSRNKEEDRKKSKDDDAKEEEDDTTTGKKGKRGKKDKKRKRVKTLLIGDEAKREFSAKLMRGLAPIRLFGGLFGQFPFSFTKSKSGTYNFRFSWYRLRAIYFGISMLLSFYTLVFGGWSLFFTVADAYEISPSVVQREERWFEKSLLHRHLMWVISIFAAAVQSCFSYLYLYKNRYYIPSVLTFYTKAVQEMHMDISDSTFAATSSLILIYIVTFSAIIIMGITRFSPVTVGAPTLMGVYIFRYFLYGSGFWIEKDDGMRTTIQILGACFLVFIFTSSKIQMIIFVFHCKLLKNAFACWNGRAYVALMKGGKYFYTQEGKLTYKLLYKDHCVILDIMEATNRLCTGTMELYYGLQTATIFFEVYFFLRSARYGSDKHMAAQDGGQFFMRPNDWLPGALLAIQSIIFAMYTAKTAIDVGQEAMAGLDIVRKKTMLNRKTDDELLFQLSMQASFNSFQRFDISGGGYQYINTDWIMGYVNNIAGYFIILYQFQPAMDRSTKREWERRRNLGKFLANLEGLVPDHYHSSVPPRAIVYGPVN
;
A
#
# COMPACT_ATOMS: atom_id res chain seq x y z
N MET A 1 22.67 37.82 -31.87
CA MET A 1 21.92 38.72 -32.77
C MET A 1 20.57 38.08 -33.05
N GLY A 2 19.50 38.75 -32.66
CA GLY A 2 18.14 38.23 -32.69
C GLY A 2 17.25 39.15 -31.85
N GLN A 3 16.80 40.24 -32.47
CA GLN A 3 15.85 41.20 -31.90
C GLN A 3 14.45 40.57 -31.86
N ASN A 4 13.72 40.76 -30.75
CA ASN A 4 12.25 40.76 -30.68
C ASN A 4 11.86 41.42 -29.35
N ARG A 5 11.55 42.74 -29.36
CA ARG A 5 10.21 43.33 -29.42
C ARG A 5 9.31 42.95 -28.23
N GLU A 6 9.28 43.85 -27.24
CA GLU A 6 8.16 44.01 -26.30
C GLU A 6 6.90 44.50 -27.01
N PRO A 7 5.72 44.26 -26.42
CA PRO A 7 4.81 45.39 -26.25
C PRO A 7 4.17 45.53 -24.87
N LYS A 8 4.22 46.80 -24.46
CA LYS A 8 3.49 47.60 -23.48
C LYS A 8 2.10 47.15 -22.99
N SER A 9 1.97 47.38 -21.68
CA SER A 9 0.82 47.79 -20.87
C SER A 9 -0.44 48.33 -21.59
N GLY A 10 -1.58 47.74 -21.25
CA GLY A 10 -2.92 48.33 -21.41
C GLY A 10 -3.60 48.49 -20.04
N LYS A 11 -3.84 49.74 -19.64
CA LYS A 11 -4.73 50.13 -18.53
C LYS A 11 -6.19 49.88 -18.94
N SER A 12 -7.03 49.47 -18.01
CA SER A 12 -8.49 49.63 -18.09
C SER A 12 -9.05 50.23 -16.79
N PRO A 13 -10.16 50.99 -16.85
CA PRO A 13 -10.51 52.03 -15.88
C PRO A 13 -11.48 51.57 -14.79
N LYS A 14 -11.46 52.32 -13.67
CA LYS A 14 -12.53 52.36 -12.67
C LYS A 14 -13.65 53.29 -13.14
N GLU A 15 -14.92 52.87 -12.99
CA GLU A 15 -16.08 53.72 -12.69
C GLU A 15 -17.24 52.79 -12.25
N ASN A 16 -17.64 52.80 -10.97
CA ASN A 16 -18.69 53.61 -10.34
C ASN A 16 -20.10 53.49 -10.98
N SER A 17 -21.00 52.82 -10.28
CA SER A 17 -22.44 53.16 -10.28
C SER A 17 -23.11 52.64 -9.01
N LYS A 18 -23.60 53.58 -8.20
CA LYS A 18 -24.56 53.42 -7.10
C LYS A 18 -25.96 53.74 -7.64
N ARG A 19 -26.98 52.95 -7.29
CA ARG A 19 -28.36 53.32 -6.88
C ARG A 19 -29.24 52.07 -6.95
N SER A 20 -29.73 51.60 -5.81
CA SER A 20 -31.07 51.88 -5.23
C SER A 20 -32.20 51.30 -6.07
N ASP A 21 -32.95 50.34 -5.51
CA ASP A 21 -34.33 50.61 -5.11
C ASP A 21 -34.99 49.39 -4.46
N SER A 22 -35.38 49.64 -3.21
CA SER A 22 -36.43 48.98 -2.45
C SER A 22 -37.79 49.17 -3.13
N ARG A 23 -38.59 48.10 -3.23
CA ARG A 23 -40.03 48.06 -2.87
C ARG A 23 -40.68 46.77 -3.36
N ASN A 24 -41.74 46.39 -2.65
CA ASN A 24 -42.75 45.36 -2.96
C ASN A 24 -42.40 43.93 -2.52
N LYS A 25 -42.85 43.57 -1.31
CA LYS A 25 -44.17 42.92 -1.14
C LYS A 25 -44.39 42.59 0.34
N GLU A 26 -45.09 43.51 0.99
CA GLU A 26 -45.86 43.27 2.19
C GLU A 26 -47.31 43.25 1.72
N GLU A 27 -47.90 42.06 1.61
CA GLU A 27 -49.35 41.87 1.60
C GLU A 27 -49.64 40.39 1.92
N ASP A 28 -50.69 40.18 2.70
CA ASP A 28 -51.34 38.93 3.08
C ASP A 28 -50.77 38.09 4.23
N ARG A 29 -50.94 38.66 5.44
CA ARG A 29 -51.45 37.93 6.60
C ARG A 29 -52.97 37.71 6.45
N LYS A 30 -53.48 36.47 6.57
CA LYS A 30 -54.49 36.01 7.57
C LYS A 30 -55.33 34.78 7.15
N LYS A 31 -55.61 33.95 8.18
CA LYS A 31 -56.66 32.91 8.35
C LYS A 31 -56.41 31.59 7.62
N SER A 32 -56.62 30.39 8.19
CA SER A 32 -57.26 29.85 9.42
C SER A 32 -56.61 28.46 9.65
N LYS A 33 -56.20 28.02 10.85
CA LYS A 33 -56.98 27.40 11.95
C LYS A 33 -58.02 26.35 11.54
N ASP A 34 -57.96 25.24 12.29
CA ASP A 34 -58.92 24.13 12.48
C ASP A 34 -58.74 22.92 11.54
N ASP A 35 -58.13 21.83 12.04
CA ASP A 35 -58.88 20.71 12.65
C ASP A 35 -57.92 19.58 13.12
N ASP A 36 -57.89 19.38 14.44
CA ASP A 36 -57.51 18.13 15.11
C ASP A 36 -58.80 17.34 15.36
N ALA A 37 -58.89 16.09 14.91
CA ALA A 37 -59.80 15.10 15.50
C ALA A 37 -59.30 13.67 15.27
N LYS A 38 -59.24 12.95 16.38
CA LYS A 38 -58.90 11.54 16.57
C LYS A 38 -60.00 10.61 16.03
N GLU A 39 -59.64 9.38 15.68
CA GLU A 39 -60.44 8.20 16.01
C GLU A 39 -59.54 6.94 16.10
N GLU A 40 -59.77 6.16 17.16
CA GLU A 40 -59.13 4.90 17.57
C GLU A 40 -59.97 3.68 17.15
N GLU A 41 -59.35 2.49 17.23
CA GLU A 41 -59.94 1.13 17.37
C GLU A 41 -60.71 0.53 16.16
N ASP A 42 -60.71 -0.78 15.84
CA ASP A 42 -60.20 -1.98 16.53
C ASP A 42 -60.00 -3.20 15.58
N ASP A 43 -59.11 -4.08 16.03
CA ASP A 43 -59.02 -5.55 16.04
C ASP A 43 -59.27 -6.58 14.89
N THR A 44 -58.33 -7.54 14.88
CA THR A 44 -58.33 -8.99 14.45
C THR A 44 -58.68 -9.39 12.99
N THR A 45 -58.05 -10.36 12.29
CA THR A 45 -57.67 -11.74 12.68
C THR A 45 -56.68 -12.42 11.68
N THR A 46 -55.87 -13.34 12.24
CA THR A 46 -55.33 -14.62 11.70
C THR A 46 -54.48 -14.73 10.41
N GLY A 47 -53.17 -14.94 10.63
CA GLY A 47 -52.52 -16.25 10.40
C GLY A 47 -52.33 -16.80 8.98
N LYS A 48 -51.12 -16.62 8.42
CA LYS A 48 -50.42 -17.70 7.66
C LYS A 48 -48.90 -17.47 7.64
N LYS A 49 -48.19 -18.26 8.44
CA LYS A 49 -46.73 -18.46 8.39
C LYS A 49 -46.37 -19.16 7.07
N GLY A 50 -45.40 -18.63 6.32
CA GLY A 50 -44.84 -19.36 5.18
C GLY A 50 -43.83 -18.59 4.32
N LYS A 51 -42.54 -18.78 4.60
CA LYS A 51 -41.40 -18.63 3.67
C LYS A 51 -41.32 -17.32 2.85
N ARG A 52 -40.91 -16.21 3.49
CA ARG A 52 -40.39 -15.01 2.77
C ARG A 52 -39.04 -14.48 3.30
N GLY A 53 -38.22 -15.31 3.94
CA GLY A 53 -36.94 -14.88 4.53
C GLY A 53 -35.77 -14.59 3.56
N LYS A 54 -35.86 -14.93 2.27
CA LYS A 54 -34.74 -14.74 1.31
C LYS A 54 -35.00 -13.75 0.17
N LYS A 55 -36.26 -13.34 -0.09
CA LYS A 55 -36.58 -12.34 -1.13
C LYS A 55 -36.51 -10.89 -0.61
N ASP A 56 -36.68 -10.67 0.69
CA ASP A 56 -36.63 -9.30 1.27
C ASP A 56 -35.22 -8.73 1.43
N LYS A 57 -34.18 -9.58 1.52
CA LYS A 57 -32.79 -9.09 1.45
C LYS A 57 -32.40 -8.55 0.07
N LYS A 58 -33.07 -9.00 -1.02
CA LYS A 58 -32.88 -8.45 -2.37
C LYS A 58 -33.73 -7.21 -2.65
N ARG A 59 -34.85 -7.01 -1.93
CA ARG A 59 -35.74 -5.84 -2.09
C ARG A 59 -35.34 -4.63 -1.23
N LYS A 60 -34.64 -4.83 -0.10
CA LYS A 60 -34.12 -3.72 0.72
C LYS A 60 -33.01 -2.88 0.06
N ARG A 61 -32.43 -3.31 -1.07
CA ARG A 61 -31.46 -2.51 -1.85
C ARG A 61 -32.08 -1.50 -2.81
N VAL A 62 -33.41 -1.41 -2.91
CA VAL A 62 -34.10 -0.53 -3.90
C VAL A 62 -35.07 0.46 -3.24
N LYS A 63 -34.93 0.73 -1.94
CA LYS A 63 -35.54 1.90 -1.27
C LYS A 63 -34.42 2.89 -0.96
N THR A 64 -33.96 3.62 -1.98
CA THR A 64 -32.87 4.60 -1.81
C THR A 64 -33.13 5.80 -2.70
N LEU A 65 -34.36 6.32 -2.68
CA LEU A 65 -34.78 7.46 -3.50
C LEU A 65 -35.81 8.29 -2.74
N LEU A 66 -35.35 8.83 -1.61
CA LEU A 66 -35.71 10.10 -0.95
C LEU A 66 -34.86 10.12 0.32
N ILE A 67 -33.54 10.16 0.08
CA ILE A 67 -32.54 10.23 1.14
C ILE A 67 -32.55 11.68 1.58
N GLY A 68 -33.22 11.98 2.70
CA GLY A 68 -33.13 13.30 3.33
C GLY A 68 -31.66 13.68 3.58
N ASP A 69 -31.40 14.97 3.79
CA ASP A 69 -30.05 15.48 4.00
C ASP A 69 -29.28 14.72 5.11
N GLU A 70 -30.00 14.15 6.07
CA GLU A 70 -29.45 13.27 7.12
C GLU A 70 -28.83 11.99 6.58
N ALA A 71 -29.51 11.28 5.68
CA ALA A 71 -29.01 10.04 5.12
C ALA A 71 -27.90 10.29 4.07
N LYS A 72 -27.84 11.47 3.45
CA LYS A 72 -26.68 11.92 2.65
C LYS A 72 -25.42 12.10 3.51
N ARG A 73 -25.58 12.65 4.72
CA ARG A 73 -24.47 12.81 5.69
C ARG A 73 -23.93 11.44 6.15
N GLU A 74 -24.75 10.40 6.16
CA GLU A 74 -24.34 9.04 6.56
C GLU A 74 -23.29 8.44 5.60
N PHE A 75 -23.43 8.65 4.28
CA PHE A 75 -22.47 8.12 3.29
C PHE A 75 -21.07 8.73 3.46
N SER A 76 -20.99 10.05 3.67
CA SER A 76 -19.72 10.73 3.97
C SER A 76 -19.09 10.21 5.26
N ALA A 77 -19.89 9.94 6.31
CA ALA A 77 -19.40 9.37 7.55
C ALA A 77 -18.89 7.92 7.36
N LYS A 78 -19.59 7.11 6.55
CA LYS A 78 -19.18 5.75 6.16
C LYS A 78 -17.84 5.72 5.43
N LEU A 79 -17.60 6.67 4.52
CA LEU A 79 -16.30 6.83 3.87
C LEU A 79 -15.19 7.11 4.90
N MET A 80 -15.46 8.02 5.85
CA MET A 80 -14.48 8.34 6.91
C MET A 80 -14.20 7.15 7.83
N ARG A 81 -15.19 6.28 8.07
CA ARG A 81 -15.00 5.00 8.76
C ARG A 81 -14.08 4.07 7.96
N GLY A 82 -14.31 3.93 6.66
CA GLY A 82 -13.45 3.16 5.76
C GLY A 82 -12.01 3.69 5.71
N LEU A 83 -11.82 5.00 5.85
CA LEU A 83 -10.50 5.65 5.88
C LEU A 83 -9.82 5.59 7.27
N ALA A 84 -10.55 5.20 8.33
CA ALA A 84 -10.03 5.22 9.70
C ALA A 84 -8.78 4.36 9.93
N PRO A 85 -8.69 3.10 9.42
CA PRO A 85 -7.48 2.29 9.58
C PRO A 85 -6.25 2.94 8.96
N ILE A 86 -6.40 3.50 7.76
CA ILE A 86 -5.32 4.22 7.05
C ILE A 86 -4.90 5.47 7.81
N ARG A 87 -5.86 6.22 8.36
CA ARG A 87 -5.57 7.42 9.14
C ARG A 87 -4.79 7.12 10.41
N LEU A 88 -5.17 6.06 11.11
CA LEU A 88 -4.51 5.65 12.34
C LEU A 88 -3.12 5.10 12.00
N PHE A 89 -3.05 4.12 11.12
CA PHE A 89 -1.81 3.46 10.75
C PHE A 89 -0.84 4.42 10.02
N GLY A 90 -1.30 5.13 9.00
CA GLY A 90 -0.50 6.15 8.31
C GLY A 90 -0.15 7.34 9.19
N GLY A 91 -1.01 7.68 10.15
CA GLY A 91 -0.73 8.72 11.15
C GLY A 91 0.43 8.35 12.07
N LEU A 92 0.50 7.09 12.51
CA LEU A 92 1.56 6.57 13.39
C LEU A 92 2.95 6.61 12.76
N PHE A 93 3.06 6.57 11.42
CA PHE A 93 4.34 6.65 10.70
C PHE A 93 4.52 7.98 9.95
N GLY A 94 3.66 8.95 10.21
CA GLY A 94 3.75 10.29 9.61
C GLY A 94 3.37 10.33 8.12
N GLN A 95 2.83 9.28 7.52
CA GLN A 95 2.39 9.25 6.12
C GLN A 95 0.95 9.75 5.89
N PHE A 96 0.30 10.26 6.93
CA PHE A 96 -1.00 10.93 6.83
C PHE A 96 -0.95 12.35 7.45
N PRO A 97 -0.33 13.33 6.78
CA PRO A 97 -0.13 14.68 7.34
C PRO A 97 -1.39 15.57 7.30
N PHE A 98 -2.53 15.04 6.86
CA PHE A 98 -3.71 15.85 6.56
C PHE A 98 -4.56 16.11 7.80
N SER A 99 -5.03 17.36 7.89
CA SER A 99 -6.12 17.76 8.78
C SER A 99 -7.43 17.70 8.00
N PHE A 100 -8.55 17.48 8.70
CA PHE A 100 -9.86 17.52 8.07
C PHE A 100 -10.88 18.20 8.98
N THR A 101 -11.82 18.90 8.36
CA THR A 101 -12.93 19.59 9.03
C THR A 101 -14.24 19.15 8.41
N LYS A 102 -15.24 18.84 9.25
CA LYS A 102 -16.58 18.51 8.79
C LYS A 102 -17.32 19.78 8.37
N SER A 103 -17.86 19.79 7.15
CA SER A 103 -18.71 20.87 6.64
C SER A 103 -20.15 20.74 7.15
N LYS A 104 -20.92 21.83 7.11
CA LYS A 104 -22.36 21.84 7.42
C LYS A 104 -23.15 20.86 6.54
N SER A 105 -22.69 20.63 5.30
CA SER A 105 -23.30 19.65 4.37
C SER A 105 -23.02 18.19 4.72
N GLY A 106 -22.20 17.90 5.73
CA GLY A 106 -21.76 16.55 6.08
C GLY A 106 -20.49 16.07 5.38
N THR A 107 -20.06 16.77 4.32
CA THR A 107 -18.82 16.50 3.60
C THR A 107 -17.58 16.82 4.46
N TYR A 108 -16.43 16.24 4.10
CA TYR A 108 -15.18 16.45 4.82
C TYR A 108 -14.16 17.19 3.95
N ASN A 109 -13.72 18.35 4.44
CA ASN A 109 -12.69 19.15 3.77
C ASN A 109 -11.33 18.80 4.35
N PHE A 110 -10.45 18.23 3.54
CA PHE A 110 -9.07 17.91 3.90
C PHE A 110 -8.17 19.09 3.53
N ARG A 111 -7.21 19.40 4.40
CA ARG A 111 -6.22 20.47 4.18
C ARG A 111 -4.87 20.06 4.74
N PHE A 112 -3.83 20.42 4.00
CA PHE A 112 -2.45 20.34 4.46
C PHE A 112 -2.00 21.71 5.00
N SER A 113 -1.33 21.71 6.15
CA SER A 113 -0.75 22.91 6.74
C SER A 113 0.48 22.52 7.56
N TRP A 114 1.61 23.15 7.28
CA TRP A 114 2.89 22.90 7.96
C TRP A 114 2.85 23.20 9.47
N TYR A 115 1.95 24.07 9.90
CA TYR A 115 1.79 24.44 11.32
C TYR A 115 1.06 23.39 12.16
N ARG A 116 0.55 22.32 11.55
CA ARG A 116 -0.14 21.24 12.27
C ARG A 116 0.87 20.19 12.71
N LEU A 117 0.70 19.66 13.93
CA LEU A 117 1.55 18.60 14.51
C LEU A 117 1.76 17.41 13.55
N ARG A 118 0.72 17.00 12.82
CA ARG A 118 0.81 15.90 11.84
C ARG A 118 1.75 16.20 10.66
N ALA A 119 1.83 17.45 10.22
CA ALA A 119 2.72 17.86 9.14
C ALA A 119 4.17 17.98 9.63
N ILE A 120 4.37 18.46 10.86
CA ILE A 120 5.68 18.45 11.53
C ILE A 120 6.17 17.01 11.67
N TYR A 121 5.32 16.11 12.15
CA TYR A 121 5.66 14.69 12.28
C TYR A 121 5.97 14.04 10.92
N PHE A 122 5.22 14.35 9.87
CA PHE A 122 5.56 13.96 8.50
C PHE A 122 6.95 14.44 8.07
N GLY A 123 7.31 15.69 8.38
CA GLY A 123 8.64 16.24 8.10
C GLY A 123 9.74 15.46 8.82
N ILE A 124 9.56 15.14 10.10
CA ILE A 124 10.50 14.34 10.90
C ILE A 124 10.63 12.93 10.33
N SER A 125 9.51 12.25 10.04
CA SER A 125 9.52 10.91 9.46
C SER A 125 10.16 10.87 8.07
N MET A 126 9.93 11.90 7.25
CA MET A 126 10.59 12.07 5.96
C MET A 126 12.10 12.18 6.15
N LEU A 127 12.57 13.09 7.02
CA LEU A 127 13.99 13.26 7.32
C LEU A 127 14.62 11.97 7.85
N LEU A 128 13.91 11.22 8.69
CA LEU A 128 14.38 9.93 9.21
C LEU A 128 14.57 8.88 8.10
N SER A 129 13.60 8.80 7.18
CA SER A 129 13.68 7.91 6.01
C SER A 129 14.86 8.30 5.11
N PHE A 130 15.01 9.60 4.83
CA PHE A 130 16.12 10.13 4.04
C PHE A 130 17.48 9.89 4.70
N TYR A 131 17.56 10.14 6.01
CA TYR A 131 18.76 9.89 6.80
C TYR A 131 19.19 8.43 6.65
N THR A 132 18.24 7.51 6.78
CA THR A 132 18.53 6.09 6.68
C THR A 132 18.99 5.68 5.28
N LEU A 133 18.37 6.22 4.23
CA LEU A 133 18.79 5.92 2.86
C LEU A 133 20.17 6.49 2.54
N VAL A 134 20.41 7.77 2.86
CA VAL A 134 21.65 8.47 2.52
C VAL A 134 22.80 7.97 3.39
N PHE A 135 22.69 8.09 4.72
CA PHE A 135 23.79 7.73 5.62
C PHE A 135 23.93 6.22 5.77
N GLY A 136 22.83 5.48 5.89
CA GLY A 136 22.87 4.01 5.92
C GLY A 136 23.35 3.42 4.60
N GLY A 137 22.87 3.94 3.47
CA GLY A 137 23.31 3.51 2.13
C GLY A 137 24.76 3.85 1.84
N TRP A 138 25.22 5.01 2.29
CA TRP A 138 26.62 5.40 2.15
C TRP A 138 27.56 4.57 3.03
N SER A 139 27.17 4.28 4.29
CA SER A 139 27.88 3.34 5.17
C SER A 139 27.97 1.95 4.56
N LEU A 140 26.89 1.48 3.93
CA LEU A 140 26.85 0.22 3.20
C LEU A 140 27.78 0.24 1.99
N PHE A 141 27.70 1.30 1.17
CA PHE A 141 28.54 1.46 -0.02
C PHE A 141 30.03 1.39 0.31
N PHE A 142 30.49 2.09 1.36
CA PHE A 142 31.88 1.99 1.78
C PHE A 142 32.26 0.60 2.28
N THR A 143 31.38 -0.07 3.02
CA THR A 143 31.65 -1.44 3.50
C THR A 143 31.79 -2.41 2.32
N VAL A 144 30.98 -2.24 1.27
CA VAL A 144 31.04 -3.02 0.04
C VAL A 144 32.27 -2.65 -0.79
N ALA A 145 32.58 -1.37 -0.99
CA ALA A 145 33.75 -0.91 -1.74
C ALA A 145 35.07 -1.38 -1.08
N ASP A 146 35.13 -1.37 0.25
CA ASP A 146 36.22 -1.95 1.02
C ASP A 146 36.26 -3.49 0.92
N ALA A 147 35.10 -4.15 0.76
CA ALA A 147 35.03 -5.60 0.56
C ALA A 147 35.64 -6.04 -0.78
N TYR A 148 35.58 -5.18 -1.80
CA TYR A 148 36.17 -5.41 -3.12
C TYR A 148 37.56 -4.80 -3.31
N GLU A 149 38.23 -4.39 -2.23
CA GLU A 149 39.63 -3.89 -2.22
C GLU A 149 39.89 -2.68 -3.16
N ILE A 150 38.88 -1.83 -3.38
CA ILE A 150 39.01 -0.64 -4.24
C ILE A 150 39.77 0.51 -3.52
N SER A 151 40.02 0.40 -2.21
CA SER A 151 40.70 1.41 -1.38
C SER A 151 41.93 0.85 -0.64
N PRO A 152 43.11 1.51 -0.69
CA PRO A 152 44.38 0.97 -0.21
C PRO A 152 44.70 1.24 1.28
N SER A 153 43.71 1.45 2.17
CA SER A 153 44.01 1.78 3.58
C SER A 153 44.31 0.52 4.43
N VAL A 154 45.59 0.28 4.73
CA VAL A 154 46.15 -0.95 5.33
C VAL A 154 45.97 -1.08 6.86
N VAL A 155 45.57 -0.02 7.59
CA VAL A 155 45.72 0.01 9.07
C VAL A 155 44.45 -0.38 9.87
N GLN A 156 43.26 -0.45 9.27
CA GLN A 156 42.00 -0.84 9.95
C GLN A 156 41.53 -2.27 9.64
N ARG A 157 42.45 -3.18 9.31
CA ARG A 157 42.09 -4.47 8.68
C ARG A 157 41.18 -5.36 9.53
N GLU A 158 41.45 -5.57 10.83
CA GLU A 158 40.72 -6.58 11.64
C GLU A 158 39.25 -6.24 11.93
N GLU A 159 38.96 -5.03 12.39
CA GLU A 159 37.59 -4.59 12.72
C GLU A 159 36.66 -4.59 11.49
N ARG A 160 37.18 -4.23 10.31
CA ARG A 160 36.42 -4.26 9.06
C ARG A 160 36.06 -5.68 8.61
N TRP A 161 36.79 -6.72 9.03
CA TRP A 161 36.44 -8.11 8.68
C TRP A 161 35.19 -8.62 9.41
N PHE A 162 34.97 -8.20 10.66
CA PHE A 162 33.76 -8.54 11.41
C PHE A 162 32.52 -7.92 10.76
N GLU A 163 32.58 -6.65 10.37
CA GLU A 163 31.52 -5.97 9.61
C GLU A 163 31.23 -6.64 8.27
N LYS A 164 32.28 -6.97 7.50
CA LYS A 164 32.15 -7.66 6.21
C LYS A 164 31.48 -9.03 6.37
N SER A 165 31.84 -9.76 7.42
CA SER A 165 31.27 -11.07 7.70
C SER A 165 29.80 -10.97 8.14
N LEU A 166 29.46 -9.96 8.95
CA LEU A 166 28.08 -9.66 9.33
C LEU A 166 27.26 -9.25 8.09
N LEU A 167 27.81 -8.42 7.21
CA LEU A 167 27.17 -8.03 5.95
C LEU A 167 26.93 -9.24 5.04
N HIS A 168 27.93 -10.10 4.83
CA HIS A 168 27.78 -11.29 3.98
C HIS A 168 26.73 -12.26 4.54
N ARG A 169 26.68 -12.37 5.86
CA ARG A 169 25.70 -13.19 6.60
C ARG A 169 24.26 -12.68 6.50
N HIS A 170 24.08 -11.36 6.43
CA HIS A 170 22.75 -10.71 6.41
C HIS A 170 22.44 -10.01 5.08
N LEU A 171 23.19 -10.30 4.01
CA LEU A 171 23.11 -9.60 2.72
C LEU A 171 21.69 -9.54 2.16
N MET A 172 20.95 -10.65 2.25
CA MET A 172 19.56 -10.73 1.76
C MET A 172 18.65 -9.74 2.50
N TRP A 173 18.82 -9.62 3.80
CA TRP A 173 18.05 -8.66 4.62
C TRP A 173 18.45 -7.23 4.33
N VAL A 174 19.74 -6.98 4.09
CA VAL A 174 20.23 -5.65 3.70
C VAL A 174 19.59 -5.21 2.38
N ILE A 175 19.54 -6.11 1.38
CA ILE A 175 18.90 -5.81 0.10
C ILE A 175 17.41 -5.50 0.30
N SER A 176 16.67 -6.31 1.07
CA SER A 176 15.25 -6.07 1.36
C SER A 176 15.02 -4.76 2.12
N ILE A 177 15.84 -4.46 3.14
CA ILE A 177 15.76 -3.22 3.92
C ILE A 177 16.05 -2.01 3.03
N PHE A 178 17.07 -2.10 2.16
CA PHE A 178 17.43 -1.00 1.28
C PHE A 178 16.36 -0.76 0.21
N ALA A 179 15.79 -1.82 -0.37
CA ALA A 179 14.63 -1.72 -1.26
C ALA A 179 13.45 -1.05 -0.54
N ALA A 180 13.14 -1.44 0.69
CA ALA A 180 12.11 -0.81 1.51
C ALA A 180 12.44 0.66 1.83
N ALA A 181 13.71 1.01 2.08
CA ALA A 181 14.16 2.37 2.35
C ALA A 181 14.01 3.28 1.13
N VAL A 182 14.38 2.79 -0.06
CA VAL A 182 14.16 3.48 -1.35
C VAL A 182 12.67 3.72 -1.55
N GLN A 183 11.84 2.68 -1.42
CA GLN A 183 10.40 2.79 -1.57
C GLN A 183 9.78 3.78 -0.55
N SER A 184 10.24 3.75 0.70
CA SER A 184 9.81 4.67 1.75
C SER A 184 10.16 6.12 1.38
N CYS A 185 11.40 6.40 0.97
CA CYS A 185 11.82 7.75 0.58
C CYS A 185 11.01 8.28 -0.61
N PHE A 186 10.80 7.45 -1.63
CA PHE A 186 9.94 7.82 -2.76
C PHE A 186 8.49 8.07 -2.32
N SER A 187 7.97 7.28 -1.37
CA SER A 187 6.63 7.50 -0.81
C SER A 187 6.53 8.85 -0.11
N TYR A 188 7.53 9.23 0.70
CA TYR A 188 7.57 10.56 1.34
C TYR A 188 7.73 11.70 0.33
N LEU A 189 8.62 11.55 -0.66
CA LEU A 189 8.79 12.52 -1.75
C LEU A 189 7.50 12.72 -2.54
N TYR A 190 6.82 11.62 -2.83
CA TYR A 190 5.56 11.62 -3.54
C TYR A 190 4.47 12.37 -2.75
N LEU A 191 4.33 12.07 -1.46
CA LEU A 191 3.44 12.78 -0.56
C LEU A 191 3.79 14.27 -0.47
N TYR A 192 5.08 14.61 -0.39
CA TYR A 192 5.55 15.99 -0.35
C TYR A 192 5.20 16.75 -1.63
N LYS A 193 5.45 16.16 -2.80
CA LYS A 193 5.12 16.75 -4.11
C LYS A 193 3.61 16.98 -4.24
N ASN A 194 2.80 16.01 -3.81
CA ASN A 194 1.34 16.03 -3.98
C ASN A 194 0.57 16.51 -2.74
N ARG A 195 1.23 17.17 -1.80
CA ARG A 195 0.68 17.57 -0.48
C ARG A 195 -0.61 18.40 -0.54
N TYR A 196 -0.82 19.17 -1.61
CA TYR A 196 -2.06 19.95 -1.81
C TYR A 196 -3.07 19.24 -2.71
N TYR A 197 -2.60 18.39 -3.62
CA TYR A 197 -3.45 17.66 -4.54
C TYR A 197 -4.19 16.50 -3.85
N ILE A 198 -3.49 15.67 -3.07
CA ILE A 198 -4.08 14.56 -2.30
C ILE A 198 -5.28 14.99 -1.44
N PRO A 199 -5.19 16.04 -0.59
CA PRO A 199 -6.34 16.45 0.22
C PRO A 199 -7.50 16.99 -0.65
N SER A 200 -7.22 17.66 -1.76
CA SER A 200 -8.26 18.09 -2.71
C SER A 200 -9.02 16.90 -3.29
N VAL A 201 -8.29 15.85 -3.69
CA VAL A 201 -8.89 14.60 -4.20
C VAL A 201 -9.70 13.88 -3.11
N LEU A 202 -9.18 13.78 -1.88
CA LEU A 202 -9.91 13.19 -0.76
C LEU A 202 -11.21 13.96 -0.44
N THR A 203 -11.19 15.29 -0.54
CA THR A 203 -12.39 16.12 -0.41
C THR A 203 -13.36 15.88 -1.56
N PHE A 204 -12.86 15.78 -2.79
CA PHE A 204 -13.69 15.41 -3.94
C PHE A 204 -14.37 14.06 -3.73
N TYR A 205 -13.66 13.05 -3.21
CA TYR A 205 -14.26 11.74 -2.91
C TYR A 205 -15.39 11.84 -1.90
N THR A 206 -15.26 12.66 -0.85
CA THR A 206 -16.37 12.81 0.12
C THR A 206 -17.62 13.39 -0.52
N LYS A 207 -17.46 14.31 -1.49
CA LYS A 207 -18.58 14.87 -2.25
C LYS A 207 -19.16 13.85 -3.22
N ALA A 208 -18.31 13.16 -3.98
CA ALA A 208 -18.73 12.14 -4.95
C ALA A 208 -19.53 11.02 -4.28
N VAL A 209 -19.06 10.52 -3.14
CA VAL A 209 -19.74 9.47 -2.36
C VAL A 209 -21.12 9.90 -1.88
N GLN A 210 -21.26 11.17 -1.48
CA GLN A 210 -22.52 11.73 -1.03
C GLN A 210 -23.51 11.91 -2.19
N GLU A 211 -23.07 12.45 -3.32
CA GLU A 211 -23.92 12.66 -4.52
C GLU A 211 -24.32 11.33 -5.17
N MET A 212 -23.38 10.37 -5.23
CA MET A 212 -23.62 9.06 -5.80
C MET A 212 -24.22 8.06 -4.79
N HIS A 213 -24.48 8.46 -3.54
CA HIS A 213 -25.05 7.59 -2.49
C HIS A 213 -24.33 6.23 -2.38
N MET A 214 -23.00 6.27 -2.39
CA MET A 214 -22.17 5.06 -2.43
C MET A 214 -22.00 4.46 -1.03
N ASP A 215 -22.35 3.19 -0.88
CA ASP A 215 -22.13 2.45 0.37
C ASP A 215 -20.75 1.75 0.35
N ILE A 216 -19.79 2.28 1.12
CA ILE A 216 -18.36 1.93 1.00
C ILE A 216 -17.78 1.38 2.31
N SER A 217 -18.45 1.57 3.45
CA SER A 217 -17.80 1.45 4.78
C SER A 217 -17.25 0.05 5.03
N ASP A 218 -18.08 -0.97 4.87
CA ASP A 218 -17.78 -2.26 5.50
C ASP A 218 -16.75 -3.05 4.67
N SER A 219 -16.86 -3.02 3.35
CA SER A 219 -15.93 -3.71 2.46
C SER A 219 -14.54 -3.07 2.46
N THR A 220 -14.47 -1.74 2.51
CA THR A 220 -13.20 -0.99 2.50
C THR A 220 -12.50 -1.04 3.84
N PHE A 221 -13.26 -0.90 4.94
CA PHE A 221 -12.73 -1.03 6.28
C PHE A 221 -12.18 -2.44 6.51
N ALA A 222 -12.93 -3.48 6.14
CA ALA A 222 -12.47 -4.85 6.29
C ALA A 222 -11.20 -5.12 5.47
N ALA A 223 -11.17 -4.70 4.19
CA ALA A 223 -10.01 -4.89 3.33
C ALA A 223 -8.72 -4.23 3.87
N THR A 224 -8.81 -2.96 4.27
CA THR A 224 -7.66 -2.21 4.78
C THR A 224 -7.23 -2.71 6.17
N SER A 225 -8.19 -3.02 7.04
CA SER A 225 -7.91 -3.57 8.37
C SER A 225 -7.28 -4.97 8.30
N SER A 226 -7.73 -5.83 7.39
CA SER A 226 -7.15 -7.16 7.21
C SER A 226 -5.69 -7.10 6.77
N LEU A 227 -5.33 -6.21 5.85
CA LEU A 227 -3.92 -6.02 5.46
C LEU A 227 -3.06 -5.51 6.61
N ILE A 228 -3.56 -4.53 7.36
CA ILE A 228 -2.87 -4.00 8.54
C ILE A 228 -2.71 -5.10 9.60
N LEU A 229 -3.73 -5.92 9.82
CA LEU A 229 -3.69 -7.02 10.79
C LEU A 229 -2.67 -8.08 10.38
N ILE A 230 -2.66 -8.52 9.12
CA ILE A 230 -1.65 -9.45 8.59
C ILE A 230 -0.25 -8.88 8.84
N TYR A 231 -0.07 -7.59 8.54
CA TYR A 231 1.20 -6.91 8.76
C TYR A 231 1.63 -6.90 10.24
N ILE A 232 0.73 -6.52 11.14
CA ILE A 232 1.00 -6.49 12.60
C ILE A 232 1.30 -7.88 13.12
N VAL A 233 0.57 -8.91 12.69
CA VAL A 233 0.78 -10.30 13.14
C VAL A 233 2.15 -10.80 12.68
N THR A 234 2.53 -10.60 11.42
CA THR A 234 3.85 -11.03 10.93
C THR A 234 4.99 -10.32 11.64
N PHE A 235 4.92 -8.99 11.81
CA PHE A 235 5.97 -8.26 12.52
C PHE A 235 6.01 -8.58 14.00
N SER A 236 4.87 -8.78 14.65
CA SER A 236 4.82 -9.26 16.05
C SER A 236 5.52 -10.61 16.19
N ALA A 237 5.29 -11.54 15.26
CA ALA A 237 5.98 -12.83 15.27
C ALA A 237 7.51 -12.67 15.10
N ILE A 238 7.96 -11.79 14.20
CA ILE A 238 9.39 -11.48 14.02
C ILE A 238 10.00 -10.86 15.28
N ILE A 239 9.30 -9.93 15.92
CA ILE A 239 9.75 -9.31 17.18
C ILE A 239 9.85 -10.35 18.30
N ILE A 240 8.84 -11.22 18.45
CA ILE A 240 8.86 -12.30 19.44
C ILE A 240 10.06 -13.22 19.18
N MET A 241 10.31 -13.62 17.93
CA MET A 241 11.49 -14.41 17.56
C MET A 241 12.82 -13.69 17.85
N GLY A 242 12.86 -12.36 17.73
CA GLY A 242 14.01 -11.54 18.11
C GLY A 242 14.25 -11.51 19.62
N ILE A 243 13.19 -11.32 20.42
CA ILE A 243 13.27 -11.30 21.88
C ILE A 243 13.68 -12.67 22.43
N THR A 244 13.10 -13.74 21.90
CA THR A 244 13.44 -15.12 22.30
C THR A 244 14.76 -15.61 21.71
N ARG A 245 15.38 -14.82 20.83
CA ARG A 245 16.59 -15.20 20.06
C ARG A 245 16.43 -16.53 19.34
N PHE A 246 15.22 -16.86 18.91
CA PHE A 246 14.89 -18.13 18.26
C PHE A 246 15.61 -18.29 16.91
N SER A 247 15.78 -17.17 16.21
CA SER A 247 16.46 -17.11 14.92
C SER A 247 17.56 -16.04 14.97
N PRO A 248 18.80 -16.36 14.60
CA PRO A 248 19.90 -15.40 14.64
C PRO A 248 19.70 -14.19 13.71
N VAL A 249 18.93 -14.36 12.62
CA VAL A 249 18.68 -13.25 11.69
C VAL A 249 17.82 -12.13 12.28
N THR A 250 16.92 -12.45 13.22
CA THR A 250 16.04 -11.46 13.86
C THR A 250 16.79 -10.58 14.87
N VAL A 251 18.01 -10.96 15.26
CA VAL A 251 18.92 -10.16 16.11
C VAL A 251 19.99 -9.48 15.26
N GLY A 252 20.60 -10.23 14.35
CA GLY A 252 21.73 -9.74 13.55
C GLY A 252 21.35 -8.69 12.51
N ALA A 253 20.20 -8.81 11.83
CA ALA A 253 19.77 -7.81 10.85
C ALA A 253 19.47 -6.43 11.49
N PRO A 254 18.74 -6.34 12.63
CA PRO A 254 18.64 -5.10 13.40
C PRO A 254 19.99 -4.55 13.87
N THR A 255 20.90 -5.41 14.33
CA THR A 255 22.24 -4.99 14.76
C THR A 255 22.97 -4.30 13.61
N LEU A 256 23.02 -4.95 12.44
CA LEU A 256 23.68 -4.43 11.24
C LEU A 256 23.08 -3.10 10.79
N MET A 257 21.74 -2.99 10.86
CA MET A 257 21.05 -1.75 10.55
C MET A 257 21.44 -0.62 11.50
N GLY A 258 21.46 -0.88 12.80
CA GLY A 258 21.89 0.08 13.82
C GLY A 258 23.34 0.53 13.59
N VAL A 259 24.25 -0.41 13.28
CA VAL A 259 25.65 -0.10 12.98
C VAL A 259 25.75 0.86 11.79
N TYR A 260 25.06 0.60 10.68
CA TYR A 260 25.16 1.46 9.49
C TYR A 260 24.52 2.83 9.67
N ILE A 261 23.43 2.93 10.43
CA ILE A 261 22.74 4.18 10.73
C ILE A 261 23.57 5.05 11.67
N PHE A 262 24.18 4.47 12.71
CA PHE A 262 24.87 5.23 13.76
C PHE A 262 26.38 5.35 13.55
N ARG A 263 26.94 4.72 12.51
CA ARG A 263 28.39 4.69 12.22
C ARG A 263 29.09 6.04 12.38
N TYR A 264 28.47 7.11 11.89
CA TYR A 264 29.04 8.45 11.92
C TYR A 264 29.10 9.09 13.30
N PHE A 265 28.14 8.78 14.17
CA PHE A 265 28.14 9.25 15.55
C PHE A 265 29.05 8.44 16.45
N LEU A 266 29.48 7.26 15.99
CA LEU A 266 30.34 6.33 16.69
C LEU A 266 31.80 6.39 16.20
N TYR A 267 32.12 7.36 15.31
CA TYR A 267 33.46 7.50 14.72
C TYR A 267 34.44 8.10 15.74
N GLY A 268 35.48 7.33 16.08
CA GLY A 268 36.56 7.78 16.98
C GLY A 268 37.10 6.67 17.86
N SER A 269 36.41 5.54 17.88
CA SER A 269 36.63 4.54 18.89
C SER A 269 36.34 3.19 18.17
N GLY A 270 37.23 2.17 18.26
CA GLY A 270 37.14 0.93 17.44
C GLY A 270 35.86 0.11 17.66
N PHE A 271 35.55 -0.88 16.82
CA PHE A 271 34.32 -1.70 16.80
C PHE A 271 33.73 -2.07 18.20
N TRP A 272 32.89 -1.18 18.78
CA TRP A 272 32.41 -1.22 20.19
C TRP A 272 31.51 -2.39 20.55
N ILE A 273 30.93 -3.03 19.54
CA ILE A 273 29.93 -4.08 19.72
C ILE A 273 30.50 -5.26 20.53
N GLU A 274 31.83 -5.38 20.58
CA GLU A 274 32.54 -6.41 21.33
C GLU A 274 32.87 -6.01 22.79
N LYS A 275 32.88 -4.71 23.14
CA LYS A 275 33.38 -4.22 24.43
C LYS A 275 32.32 -3.95 25.49
N ASP A 276 31.09 -3.62 25.10
CA ASP A 276 30.00 -3.31 26.03
C ASP A 276 28.66 -3.92 25.59
N ASP A 277 28.17 -4.85 26.41
CA ASP A 277 26.89 -5.54 26.23
C ASP A 277 25.69 -4.58 26.26
N GLY A 278 25.77 -3.50 27.05
CA GLY A 278 24.73 -2.48 27.15
C GLY A 278 24.58 -1.73 25.84
N MET A 279 25.69 -1.18 25.34
CA MET A 279 25.73 -0.45 24.06
C MET A 279 25.28 -1.32 22.88
N ARG A 280 25.70 -2.60 22.84
CA ARG A 280 25.24 -3.57 21.83
C ARG A 280 23.72 -3.71 21.83
N THR A 281 23.12 -3.89 23.01
CA THR A 281 21.67 -4.03 23.16
C THR A 281 20.94 -2.75 22.73
N THR A 282 21.49 -1.57 23.06
CA THR A 282 20.92 -0.28 22.62
C THR A 282 20.93 -0.14 21.10
N ILE A 283 22.05 -0.46 20.43
CA ILE A 283 22.15 -0.41 18.96
C ILE A 283 21.17 -1.40 18.31
N GLN A 284 21.02 -2.59 18.88
CA GLN A 284 20.06 -3.59 18.43
C GLN A 284 18.62 -3.08 18.48
N ILE A 285 18.21 -2.52 19.62
CA ILE A 285 16.85 -1.98 19.80
C ILE A 285 16.61 -0.83 18.83
N LEU A 286 17.55 0.12 18.73
CA LEU A 286 17.41 1.25 17.81
C LEU A 286 17.32 0.76 16.36
N GLY A 287 18.23 -0.14 15.94
CA GLY A 287 18.20 -0.74 14.61
C GLY A 287 16.89 -1.48 14.31
N ALA A 288 16.31 -2.17 15.29
CA ALA A 288 15.01 -2.82 15.17
C ALA A 288 13.87 -1.80 14.98
N CYS A 289 13.88 -0.70 15.74
CA CYS A 289 12.92 0.39 15.57
C CYS A 289 12.99 1.00 14.17
N PHE A 290 14.20 1.26 13.65
CA PHE A 290 14.39 1.78 12.29
C PHE A 290 13.92 0.78 11.22
N LEU A 291 14.21 -0.50 11.40
CA LEU A 291 13.76 -1.56 10.50
C LEU A 291 12.23 -1.59 10.42
N VAL A 292 11.55 -1.64 11.56
CA VAL A 292 10.08 -1.62 11.62
C VAL A 292 9.53 -0.33 11.00
N PHE A 293 10.14 0.81 11.29
CA PHE A 293 9.76 2.09 10.70
C PHE A 293 9.84 2.09 9.17
N ILE A 294 10.95 1.61 8.59
CA ILE A 294 11.18 1.59 7.14
C ILE A 294 10.28 0.61 6.43
N PHE A 295 10.21 -0.64 6.91
CA PHE A 295 9.32 -1.63 6.31
C PHE A 295 7.88 -1.16 6.33
N THR A 296 7.43 -0.56 7.44
CA THR A 296 6.04 -0.11 7.55
C THR A 296 5.77 1.08 6.62
N SER A 297 6.69 2.03 6.61
CA SER A 297 6.63 3.20 5.73
C SER A 297 6.61 2.82 4.25
N SER A 298 7.30 1.76 3.84
CA SER A 298 7.26 1.29 2.46
C SER A 298 5.84 0.87 2.02
N LYS A 299 5.04 0.26 2.91
CA LYS A 299 3.77 -0.39 2.53
C LYS A 299 2.54 0.52 2.62
N ILE A 300 2.58 1.61 3.39
CA ILE A 300 1.39 2.44 3.66
C ILE A 300 0.74 3.00 2.38
N GLN A 301 1.54 3.42 1.39
CA GLN A 301 0.99 3.92 0.11
C GLN A 301 0.17 2.86 -0.64
N MET A 302 0.57 1.59 -0.54
CA MET A 302 -0.18 0.50 -1.16
C MET A 302 -1.46 0.15 -0.38
N ILE A 303 -1.51 0.41 0.94
CA ILE A 303 -2.76 0.35 1.71
C ILE A 303 -3.71 1.47 1.28
N ILE A 304 -3.19 2.68 1.05
CA ILE A 304 -3.95 3.81 0.50
C ILE A 304 -4.48 3.47 -0.90
N PHE A 305 -3.65 2.85 -1.74
CA PHE A 305 -4.05 2.36 -3.06
C PHE A 305 -5.21 1.37 -2.99
N VAL A 306 -5.15 0.37 -2.10
CA VAL A 306 -6.26 -0.59 -1.87
C VAL A 306 -7.56 0.12 -1.51
N PHE A 307 -7.49 1.16 -0.69
CA PHE A 307 -8.66 1.98 -0.37
C PHE A 307 -9.25 2.66 -1.61
N HIS A 308 -8.41 3.25 -2.47
CA HIS A 308 -8.88 3.86 -3.71
C HIS A 308 -9.49 2.85 -4.68
N CYS A 309 -8.89 1.67 -4.83
CA CYS A 309 -9.45 0.59 -5.64
C CYS A 309 -10.80 0.11 -5.11
N LYS A 310 -10.95 -0.09 -3.79
CA LYS A 310 -12.24 -0.48 -3.21
C LYS A 310 -13.31 0.60 -3.35
N LEU A 311 -12.93 1.87 -3.22
CA LEU A 311 -13.81 3.01 -3.49
C LEU A 311 -14.31 2.97 -4.94
N LEU A 312 -13.40 2.82 -5.91
CA LEU A 312 -13.72 2.73 -7.33
C LEU A 312 -14.60 1.54 -7.67
N LYS A 313 -14.28 0.34 -7.16
CA LYS A 313 -15.10 -0.86 -7.33
C LYS A 313 -16.54 -0.61 -6.86
N ASN A 314 -16.70 -0.02 -5.66
CA ASN A 314 -18.03 0.29 -5.14
C ASN A 314 -18.73 1.39 -5.96
N ALA A 315 -17.98 2.31 -6.58
CA ALA A 315 -18.52 3.34 -7.48
C ALA A 315 -19.13 2.70 -8.74
N PHE A 316 -18.34 1.87 -9.42
CA PHE A 316 -18.81 1.10 -10.57
C PHE A 316 -19.98 0.19 -10.20
N ALA A 317 -19.92 -0.52 -9.08
CA ALA A 317 -21.02 -1.38 -8.63
C ALA A 317 -22.34 -0.59 -8.37
N CYS A 318 -22.24 0.61 -7.79
CA CYS A 318 -23.39 1.49 -7.58
C CYS A 318 -23.99 1.95 -8.92
N TRP A 319 -23.13 2.40 -9.84
CA TRP A 319 -23.53 2.82 -11.17
C TRP A 319 -24.12 1.66 -11.98
N ASN A 320 -23.49 0.49 -11.99
CA ASN A 320 -23.98 -0.74 -12.61
C ASN A 320 -25.38 -1.11 -12.11
N GLY A 321 -25.61 -1.01 -10.79
CA GLY A 321 -26.93 -1.23 -10.20
C GLY A 321 -27.98 -0.26 -10.74
N ARG A 322 -27.64 1.03 -10.84
CA ARG A 322 -28.53 2.07 -11.39
C ARG A 322 -28.79 1.88 -12.88
N ALA A 323 -27.74 1.66 -13.66
CA ALA A 323 -27.79 1.44 -15.11
C ALA A 323 -28.62 0.19 -15.45
N TYR A 324 -28.45 -0.90 -14.69
CA TYR A 324 -29.25 -2.11 -14.86
C TYR A 324 -30.75 -1.85 -14.67
N VAL A 325 -31.12 -1.10 -13.63
CA VAL A 325 -32.54 -0.78 -13.37
C VAL A 325 -33.08 0.15 -14.47
N ALA A 326 -32.30 1.15 -14.89
CA ALA A 326 -32.71 2.10 -15.93
C ALA A 326 -32.90 1.43 -17.30
N LEU A 327 -31.93 0.64 -17.74
CA LEU A 327 -31.92 0.04 -19.07
C LEU A 327 -32.78 -1.22 -19.14
N MET A 328 -32.66 -2.15 -18.19
CA MET A 328 -33.24 -3.50 -18.32
C MET A 328 -34.67 -3.62 -17.77
N LYS A 329 -35.04 -2.85 -16.74
CA LYS A 329 -36.40 -2.91 -16.17
C LYS A 329 -37.38 -1.93 -16.80
N GLY A 330 -36.91 -1.14 -17.77
CA GLY A 330 -37.71 -0.29 -18.65
C GLY A 330 -38.59 0.70 -17.92
N GLY A 331 -38.06 1.89 -17.59
CA GLY A 331 -38.74 3.19 -17.54
C GLY A 331 -40.01 3.40 -16.69
N LYS A 332 -40.90 2.43 -16.50
CA LYS A 332 -42.24 2.57 -15.92
C LYS A 332 -42.25 2.97 -14.44
N TYR A 333 -41.12 2.80 -13.74
CA TYR A 333 -40.93 3.29 -12.37
C TYR A 333 -40.15 4.62 -12.29
N PHE A 334 -39.74 5.20 -13.43
CA PHE A 334 -38.86 6.38 -13.48
C PHE A 334 -39.62 7.70 -13.63
N TYR A 335 -40.89 7.68 -14.03
CA TYR A 335 -41.64 8.89 -14.34
C TYR A 335 -42.46 9.45 -13.17
N THR A 336 -42.71 8.67 -12.12
CA THR A 336 -43.75 8.96 -11.12
C THR A 336 -43.27 9.57 -9.80
N GLN A 337 -41.97 9.76 -9.55
CA GLN A 337 -41.50 10.44 -8.34
C GLN A 337 -40.36 11.40 -8.63
N GLU A 338 -40.37 12.55 -7.97
CA GLU A 338 -39.55 13.77 -8.17
C GLU A 338 -38.03 13.60 -7.94
N GLY A 339 -37.49 12.39 -8.08
CA GLY A 339 -36.07 12.05 -8.04
C GLY A 339 -35.63 11.25 -9.27
N LYS A 340 -36.03 11.68 -10.47
CA LYS A 340 -35.88 10.91 -11.72
C LYS A 340 -34.42 10.58 -12.02
N LEU A 341 -34.06 9.28 -11.94
CA LEU A 341 -32.90 8.69 -12.60
C LEU A 341 -33.05 8.87 -14.12
N THR A 342 -32.61 10.01 -14.62
CA THR A 342 -32.55 10.31 -16.06
C THR A 342 -31.25 9.76 -16.65
N TYR A 343 -31.24 9.46 -17.96
CA TYR A 343 -30.00 9.09 -18.66
C TYR A 343 -28.89 10.15 -18.48
N LYS A 344 -29.29 11.44 -18.39
CA LYS A 344 -28.38 12.55 -18.08
C LYS A 344 -27.72 12.42 -16.70
N LEU A 345 -28.45 11.99 -15.68
CA LEU A 345 -27.90 11.77 -14.34
C LEU A 345 -26.94 10.56 -14.32
N LEU A 346 -27.31 9.47 -15.00
CA LEU A 346 -26.44 8.29 -15.15
C LEU A 346 -25.15 8.61 -15.89
N TYR A 347 -25.22 9.44 -16.92
CA TYR A 347 -24.05 9.93 -17.64
C TYR A 347 -23.16 10.80 -16.74
N LYS A 348 -23.77 11.69 -15.94
CA LYS A 348 -23.04 12.51 -14.97
C LYS A 348 -22.36 11.65 -13.90
N ASP A 349 -23.03 10.65 -13.36
CA ASP A 349 -22.44 9.68 -12.42
C ASP A 349 -21.25 8.95 -13.06
N HIS A 350 -21.36 8.55 -14.33
CA HIS A 350 -20.26 7.93 -15.07
C HIS A 350 -19.06 8.87 -15.23
N CYS A 351 -19.29 10.15 -15.55
CA CYS A 351 -18.23 11.16 -15.62
C CYS A 351 -17.54 11.34 -14.26
N VAL A 352 -18.29 11.35 -13.16
CA VAL A 352 -17.72 11.41 -11.80
C VAL A 352 -16.86 10.18 -11.52
N ILE A 353 -17.27 8.98 -11.95
CA ILE A 353 -16.44 7.77 -11.81
C ILE A 353 -15.15 7.88 -12.62
N LEU A 354 -15.21 8.41 -13.85
CA LEU A 354 -14.02 8.67 -14.66
C LEU A 354 -13.06 9.65 -13.98
N ASP A 355 -13.58 10.72 -13.39
CA ASP A 355 -12.77 11.66 -12.61
C ASP A 355 -12.11 11.00 -11.39
N ILE A 356 -12.83 10.10 -10.68
CA ILE A 356 -12.26 9.32 -9.56
C ILE A 356 -11.17 8.37 -10.06
N MET A 357 -11.39 7.73 -11.22
CA MET A 357 -10.43 6.80 -11.81
C MET A 357 -9.17 7.53 -12.27
N GLU A 358 -9.31 8.64 -12.97
CA GLU A 358 -8.19 9.46 -13.39
C GLU A 358 -7.41 10.00 -12.19
N ALA A 359 -8.11 10.51 -11.16
CA ALA A 359 -7.48 10.96 -9.93
C ALA A 359 -6.72 9.82 -9.23
N THR A 360 -7.29 8.61 -9.19
CA THR A 360 -6.64 7.43 -8.61
C THR A 360 -5.41 7.01 -9.42
N ASN A 361 -5.50 6.97 -10.75
CA ASN A 361 -4.36 6.67 -11.63
C ASN A 361 -3.24 7.69 -11.43
N ARG A 362 -3.55 9.00 -11.46
CA ARG A 362 -2.56 10.06 -11.18
C ARG A 362 -1.97 9.92 -9.78
N LEU A 363 -2.77 9.51 -8.80
CA LEU A 363 -2.34 9.37 -7.41
C LEU A 363 -1.45 8.15 -7.15
N CYS A 364 -1.59 7.07 -7.90
CA CYS A 364 -0.94 5.80 -7.59
C CYS A 364 0.08 5.34 -8.64
N THR A 365 0.07 5.93 -9.84
CA THR A 365 0.95 5.55 -10.96
C THR A 365 2.42 5.38 -10.56
N GLY A 366 3.05 6.44 -10.05
CA GLY A 366 4.50 6.41 -9.75
C GLY A 366 4.85 5.56 -8.52
N THR A 367 3.92 5.44 -7.56
CA THR A 367 4.16 4.63 -6.37
C THR A 367 3.95 3.14 -6.64
N MET A 368 3.03 2.77 -7.54
CA MET A 368 2.77 1.39 -7.94
C MET A 368 3.91 0.82 -8.77
N GLU A 369 4.39 1.56 -9.77
CA GLU A 369 5.49 1.12 -10.63
C GLU A 369 6.74 0.79 -9.81
N LEU A 370 7.15 1.75 -8.97
CA LEU A 370 8.28 1.57 -8.07
C LEU A 370 8.04 0.43 -7.08
N TYR A 371 6.81 0.31 -6.55
CA TYR A 371 6.47 -0.75 -5.62
C TYR A 371 6.65 -2.13 -6.24
N TYR A 372 6.01 -2.42 -7.38
CA TYR A 372 6.10 -3.74 -7.97
C TYR A 372 7.51 -4.06 -8.48
N GLY A 373 8.27 -3.08 -8.97
CA GLY A 373 9.68 -3.27 -9.31
C GLY A 373 10.53 -3.72 -8.12
N LEU A 374 10.50 -2.95 -7.03
CA LEU A 374 11.29 -3.25 -5.83
C LEU A 374 10.76 -4.48 -5.07
N GLN A 375 9.44 -4.69 -5.08
CA GLN A 375 8.80 -5.83 -4.42
C GLN A 375 9.15 -7.14 -5.11
N THR A 376 9.25 -7.16 -6.45
CA THR A 376 9.67 -8.34 -7.20
C THR A 376 11.09 -8.75 -6.80
N ALA A 377 12.02 -7.80 -6.78
CA ALA A 377 13.40 -8.04 -6.35
C ALA A 377 13.45 -8.56 -4.90
N THR A 378 12.69 -7.92 -4.00
CA THR A 378 12.61 -8.31 -2.59
C THR A 378 12.10 -9.76 -2.43
N ILE A 379 11.01 -10.14 -3.13
CA ILE A 379 10.47 -11.51 -3.10
C ILE A 379 11.51 -12.52 -3.58
N PHE A 380 12.25 -12.20 -4.65
CA PHE A 380 13.29 -13.09 -5.17
C PHE A 380 14.41 -13.36 -4.17
N PHE A 381 14.87 -12.33 -3.45
CA PHE A 381 15.88 -12.49 -2.40
C PHE A 381 15.33 -13.17 -1.15
N GLU A 382 14.08 -12.90 -0.76
CA GLU A 382 13.41 -13.57 0.36
C GLU A 382 13.20 -15.07 0.09
N VAL A 383 12.76 -15.43 -1.11
CA VAL A 383 12.61 -16.82 -1.56
C VAL A 383 13.95 -17.53 -1.60
N TYR A 384 14.98 -16.88 -2.15
CA TYR A 384 16.34 -17.44 -2.15
C TYR A 384 16.83 -17.70 -0.73
N PHE A 385 16.64 -16.73 0.17
CA PHE A 385 17.01 -16.83 1.57
C PHE A 385 16.27 -17.99 2.26
N PHE A 386 14.96 -18.11 2.04
CA PHE A 386 14.15 -19.20 2.57
C PHE A 386 14.63 -20.57 2.09
N LEU A 387 14.80 -20.77 0.77
CA LEU A 387 15.21 -22.06 0.21
C LEU A 387 16.56 -22.52 0.77
N ARG A 388 17.51 -21.58 0.89
CA ARG A 388 18.83 -21.88 1.44
C ARG A 388 18.76 -22.21 2.93
N SER A 389 18.09 -21.37 3.71
CA SER A 389 18.00 -21.60 5.15
C SER A 389 17.16 -22.84 5.50
N ALA A 390 16.18 -23.22 4.68
CA ALA A 390 15.35 -24.42 4.92
C ALA A 390 16.14 -25.71 4.68
N ARG A 391 16.92 -25.77 3.59
CA ARG A 391 17.68 -26.98 3.24
C ARG A 391 18.73 -27.34 4.29
N TYR A 392 19.36 -26.33 4.87
CA TYR A 392 20.53 -26.55 5.72
C TYR A 392 20.34 -26.12 7.18
N GLY A 393 19.22 -25.48 7.50
CA GLY A 393 18.91 -25.00 8.84
C GLY A 393 18.26 -26.04 9.76
N SER A 394 17.85 -27.22 9.24
CA SER A 394 17.29 -28.29 10.07
C SER A 394 18.36 -29.25 10.62
N ASP A 395 19.40 -29.56 9.83
CA ASP A 395 20.43 -30.54 10.20
C ASP A 395 21.72 -29.87 10.69
N LYS A 396 21.90 -29.86 12.01
CA LYS A 396 23.09 -29.34 12.71
C LYS A 396 24.40 -29.99 12.23
N HIS A 397 24.35 -31.22 11.73
CA HIS A 397 25.52 -31.98 11.27
C HIS A 397 25.98 -31.62 9.85
N MET A 398 25.07 -31.23 8.95
CA MET A 398 25.43 -30.87 7.56
C MET A 398 26.10 -29.49 7.47
N ALA A 399 25.68 -28.53 8.32
CA ALA A 399 26.30 -27.21 8.41
C ALA A 399 27.80 -27.25 8.82
N ALA A 400 28.24 -28.35 9.44
CA ALA A 400 29.59 -28.51 9.99
C ALA A 400 30.55 -29.34 9.10
N GLN A 401 30.04 -30.16 8.17
CA GLN A 401 30.84 -31.09 7.38
C GLN A 401 31.26 -30.56 6.00
N ASP A 402 30.43 -29.75 5.33
CA ASP A 402 30.75 -29.19 4.03
C ASP A 402 31.49 -27.85 4.19
N GLY A 403 32.80 -27.85 3.95
CA GLY A 403 33.72 -26.71 4.10
C GLY A 403 33.40 -25.41 3.33
N GLY A 404 32.22 -25.30 2.71
CA GLY A 404 31.74 -24.11 2.02
C GLY A 404 30.53 -23.41 2.66
N GLN A 405 30.11 -23.79 3.88
CA GLN A 405 28.80 -23.38 4.42
C GLN A 405 28.82 -22.66 5.78
N PHE A 406 29.85 -21.86 6.03
CA PHE A 406 30.12 -21.18 7.30
C PHE A 406 28.99 -20.24 7.79
N PHE A 407 28.09 -19.83 6.90
CA PHE A 407 27.00 -18.87 7.15
C PHE A 407 25.64 -19.52 7.44
N MET A 408 25.57 -20.83 7.66
CA MET A 408 24.30 -21.51 7.90
C MET A 408 23.86 -21.40 9.35
N ARG A 409 22.56 -21.15 9.53
CA ARG A 409 21.95 -20.72 10.79
C ARG A 409 20.71 -21.56 11.08
N PRO A 410 20.55 -22.06 12.32
CA PRO A 410 19.34 -22.77 12.69
C PRO A 410 18.15 -21.82 12.64
N ASN A 411 16.99 -22.35 12.23
CA ASN A 411 15.67 -21.68 12.30
C ASN A 411 15.48 -20.40 11.47
N ASP A 412 16.48 -19.94 10.72
CA ASP A 412 16.43 -18.75 9.87
C ASP A 412 15.43 -18.82 8.71
N TRP A 413 15.06 -20.04 8.34
CA TRP A 413 14.04 -20.28 7.33
C TRP A 413 12.67 -19.76 7.74
N LEU A 414 12.38 -19.70 9.04
CA LEU A 414 11.08 -19.26 9.53
C LEU A 414 10.83 -17.75 9.29
N PRO A 415 11.69 -16.82 9.73
CA PRO A 415 11.51 -15.41 9.41
C PRO A 415 11.64 -15.13 7.91
N GLY A 416 12.48 -15.89 7.18
CA GLY A 416 12.55 -15.83 5.72
C GLY A 416 11.22 -16.19 5.05
N ALA A 417 10.61 -17.30 5.46
CA ALA A 417 9.30 -17.74 4.96
C ALA A 417 8.19 -16.76 5.32
N LEU A 418 8.16 -16.26 6.56
CA LEU A 418 7.15 -15.31 7.02
C LEU A 418 7.17 -14.01 6.21
N LEU A 419 8.36 -13.46 5.95
CA LEU A 419 8.49 -12.28 5.10
C LEU A 419 8.12 -12.56 3.65
N ALA A 420 8.60 -13.67 3.07
CA ALA A 420 8.26 -14.04 1.69
C ALA A 420 6.75 -14.20 1.50
N ILE A 421 6.09 -14.93 2.40
CA ILE A 421 4.64 -15.13 2.38
C ILE A 421 3.91 -13.80 2.54
N GLN A 422 4.32 -12.96 3.50
CA GLN A 422 3.73 -11.64 3.69
C GLN A 422 3.87 -10.76 2.45
N SER A 423 5.08 -10.70 1.86
CA SER A 423 5.42 -9.97 0.66
C SER A 423 4.58 -10.41 -0.54
N ILE A 424 4.40 -11.73 -0.73
CA ILE A 424 3.56 -12.30 -1.79
C ILE A 424 2.08 -11.98 -1.54
N ILE A 425 1.56 -12.22 -0.33
CA ILE A 425 0.15 -11.93 0.01
C ILE A 425 -0.15 -10.46 -0.25
N PHE A 426 0.74 -9.56 0.18
CA PHE A 426 0.53 -8.12 0.04
C PHE A 426 0.56 -7.68 -1.43
N ALA A 427 1.51 -8.17 -2.24
CA ALA A 427 1.58 -7.90 -3.67
C ALA A 427 0.36 -8.46 -4.44
N MET A 428 -0.05 -9.69 -4.12
CA MET A 428 -1.19 -10.36 -4.76
C MET A 428 -2.52 -9.72 -4.37
N TYR A 429 -2.69 -9.32 -3.10
CA TYR A 429 -3.91 -8.69 -2.63
C TYR A 429 -4.09 -7.31 -3.26
N THR A 430 -3.04 -6.49 -3.28
CA THR A 430 -3.05 -5.16 -3.92
C THR A 430 -3.38 -5.27 -5.41
N ALA A 431 -2.76 -6.23 -6.12
CA ALA A 431 -3.03 -6.48 -7.54
C ALA A 431 -4.48 -6.93 -7.76
N LYS A 432 -4.96 -7.90 -6.96
CA LYS A 432 -6.34 -8.38 -7.03
C LYS A 432 -7.35 -7.25 -6.83
N THR A 433 -7.10 -6.33 -5.90
CA THR A 433 -8.02 -5.20 -5.69
C THR A 433 -8.07 -4.23 -6.86
N ALA A 434 -7.00 -4.11 -7.64
CA ALA A 434 -7.01 -3.34 -8.88
C ALA A 434 -7.80 -4.07 -9.99
N ILE A 435 -7.60 -5.38 -10.14
CA ILE A 435 -8.33 -6.23 -11.10
C ILE A 435 -9.84 -6.20 -10.83
N ASP A 436 -10.23 -6.26 -9.56
CA ASP A 436 -11.63 -6.15 -9.13
C ASP A 436 -12.32 -4.88 -9.70
N VAL A 437 -11.58 -3.77 -9.91
CA VAL A 437 -12.12 -2.54 -10.49
C VAL A 437 -12.40 -2.73 -11.98
N GLY A 438 -11.44 -3.26 -12.73
CA GLY A 438 -11.60 -3.52 -14.17
C GLY A 438 -12.71 -4.53 -14.46
N GLN A 439 -12.83 -5.58 -13.64
CA GLN A 439 -13.92 -6.55 -13.75
C GLN A 439 -15.30 -5.91 -13.52
N GLU A 440 -15.42 -5.04 -12.52
CA GLU A 440 -16.69 -4.35 -12.25
C GLU A 440 -17.03 -3.33 -13.34
N ALA A 441 -16.04 -2.65 -13.91
CA ALA A 441 -16.24 -1.76 -15.06
C ALA A 441 -16.71 -2.55 -16.31
N MET A 442 -16.12 -3.71 -16.58
CA MET A 442 -16.54 -4.59 -17.68
C MET A 442 -17.96 -5.15 -17.48
N ALA A 443 -18.36 -5.43 -16.24
CA ALA A 443 -19.75 -5.81 -15.94
C ALA A 443 -20.74 -4.69 -16.30
N GLY A 444 -20.33 -3.42 -16.17
CA GLY A 444 -21.09 -2.26 -16.62
C GLY A 444 -21.28 -2.21 -18.13
N LEU A 445 -20.20 -2.46 -18.89
CA LEU A 445 -20.24 -2.58 -20.34
C LEU A 445 -21.20 -3.68 -20.81
N ASP A 446 -21.21 -4.84 -20.14
CA ASP A 446 -22.12 -5.94 -20.46
C ASP A 446 -23.59 -5.56 -20.29
N ILE A 447 -23.92 -4.73 -19.28
CA ILE A 447 -25.28 -4.22 -19.10
C ILE A 447 -25.69 -3.35 -20.30
N VAL A 448 -24.80 -2.45 -20.74
CA VAL A 448 -25.04 -1.58 -21.90
C VAL A 448 -25.19 -2.42 -23.18
N ARG A 449 -24.33 -3.41 -23.40
CA ARG A 449 -24.36 -4.30 -24.57
C ARG A 449 -25.64 -5.14 -24.64
N LYS A 450 -26.06 -5.75 -23.53
CA LYS A 450 -27.27 -6.60 -23.47
C LYS A 450 -28.54 -5.83 -23.84
N LYS A 451 -28.65 -4.56 -23.43
CA LYS A 451 -29.78 -3.71 -23.83
C LYS A 451 -29.73 -3.30 -25.31
N THR A 452 -28.52 -3.18 -25.87
CA THR A 452 -28.34 -2.75 -27.27
C THR A 452 -29.03 -3.69 -28.25
N MET A 453 -29.16 -4.98 -27.89
CA MET A 453 -29.79 -6.05 -28.68
C MET A 453 -31.33 -6.13 -28.57
N LEU A 454 -31.97 -5.30 -27.73
CA LEU A 454 -33.43 -5.29 -27.57
C LEU A 454 -34.03 -4.11 -28.35
N ASN A 455 -35.00 -4.40 -29.25
CA ASN A 455 -35.52 -3.44 -30.23
C ASN A 455 -36.51 -2.38 -29.65
N ARG A 456 -36.53 -1.22 -30.35
CA ARG A 456 -37.13 0.11 -30.04
C ARG A 456 -36.47 0.85 -28.87
N LYS A 457 -35.67 1.86 -29.22
CA LYS A 457 -35.01 2.81 -28.30
C LYS A 457 -35.53 4.21 -28.59
N THR A 458 -35.66 5.05 -27.57
CA THR A 458 -35.84 6.50 -27.75
C THR A 458 -34.51 7.14 -28.14
N ASP A 459 -34.53 8.31 -28.76
CA ASP A 459 -33.31 9.02 -29.18
C ASP A 459 -32.38 9.31 -27.99
N ASP A 460 -32.92 9.69 -26.84
CA ASP A 460 -32.16 9.89 -25.60
C ASP A 460 -31.48 8.61 -25.10
N GLU A 461 -32.16 7.47 -25.22
CA GLU A 461 -31.61 6.18 -24.83
C GLU A 461 -30.51 5.74 -25.80
N LEU A 462 -30.70 5.98 -27.10
CA LEU A 462 -29.71 5.70 -28.12
C LEU A 462 -28.46 6.56 -27.92
N LEU A 463 -28.62 7.87 -27.70
CA LEU A 463 -27.52 8.79 -27.44
C LEU A 463 -26.73 8.39 -26.18
N PHE A 464 -27.45 8.04 -25.10
CA PHE A 464 -26.82 7.54 -23.89
C PHE A 464 -26.02 6.26 -24.14
N GLN A 465 -26.61 5.27 -24.82
CA GLN A 465 -25.94 4.01 -25.13
C GLN A 465 -24.71 4.19 -26.00
N LEU A 466 -24.79 5.00 -27.06
CA LEU A 466 -23.65 5.32 -27.92
C LEU A 466 -22.54 6.01 -27.12
N SER A 467 -22.89 6.97 -26.27
CA SER A 467 -21.93 7.67 -25.41
C SER A 467 -21.24 6.73 -24.42
N MET A 468 -21.99 5.80 -23.83
CA MET A 468 -21.43 4.79 -22.92
C MET A 468 -20.56 3.78 -23.67
N GLN A 469 -21.01 3.28 -24.82
CA GLN A 469 -20.19 2.39 -25.66
C GLN A 469 -18.90 3.06 -26.10
N ALA A 470 -18.94 4.33 -26.50
CA ALA A 470 -17.74 5.09 -26.85
C ALA A 470 -16.79 5.24 -25.64
N SER A 471 -17.32 5.48 -24.44
CA SER A 471 -16.51 5.57 -23.22
C SER A 471 -15.87 4.22 -22.84
N PHE A 472 -16.63 3.13 -22.86
CA PHE A 472 -16.14 1.77 -22.53
C PHE A 472 -15.27 1.13 -23.60
N ASN A 473 -15.48 1.45 -24.87
CA ASN A 473 -14.63 0.98 -25.96
C ASN A 473 -13.54 2.01 -26.32
N SER A 474 -13.35 3.06 -25.51
CA SER A 474 -12.25 4.01 -25.73
C SER A 474 -10.90 3.29 -25.68
N PHE A 475 -9.87 3.88 -26.29
CA PHE A 475 -8.55 3.26 -26.45
C PHE A 475 -7.88 2.84 -25.12
N GLN A 476 -8.32 3.39 -23.98
CA GLN A 476 -7.87 2.96 -22.66
C GLN A 476 -8.93 2.07 -22.01
N ARG A 477 -8.56 0.81 -21.73
CA ARG A 477 -9.37 -0.08 -20.89
C ARG A 477 -9.55 0.55 -19.51
N PHE A 478 -10.65 0.22 -18.84
CA PHE A 478 -10.96 0.62 -17.46
C PHE A 478 -10.08 -0.10 -16.42
N ASP A 479 -8.79 -0.19 -16.70
CA ASP A 479 -7.78 -0.82 -15.87
C ASP A 479 -6.95 0.26 -15.17
N ILE A 480 -6.48 -0.03 -13.97
CA ILE A 480 -5.56 0.84 -13.26
C ILE A 480 -4.17 0.71 -13.91
N SER A 481 -3.59 1.83 -14.31
CA SER A 481 -2.27 1.89 -14.94
C SER A 481 -1.19 2.29 -13.93
N GLY A 482 -0.08 1.54 -13.89
CA GLY A 482 1.18 1.97 -13.30
C GLY A 482 2.05 2.67 -14.35
N GLY A 483 1.82 3.96 -14.59
CA GLY A 483 2.69 4.76 -15.49
C GLY A 483 2.45 4.59 -16.98
N GLY A 484 1.39 3.90 -17.37
CA GLY A 484 1.14 3.52 -18.77
C GLY A 484 2.01 2.35 -19.26
N TYR A 485 3.02 1.95 -18.48
CA TYR A 485 3.86 0.79 -18.75
C TYR A 485 3.21 -0.53 -18.33
N GLN A 486 2.44 -0.50 -17.23
CA GLN A 486 1.81 -1.69 -16.66
C GLN A 486 0.32 -1.44 -16.46
N TYR A 487 -0.51 -2.34 -16.97
CA TYR A 487 -1.95 -2.37 -16.67
C TYR A 487 -2.21 -3.56 -15.77
N ILE A 488 -2.73 -3.31 -14.55
CA ILE A 488 -2.97 -4.40 -13.60
C ILE A 488 -4.27 -5.10 -13.95
N ASN A 489 -4.15 -6.10 -14.81
CA ASN A 489 -5.22 -6.99 -15.23
C ASN A 489 -4.91 -8.45 -14.86
N THR A 490 -5.82 -9.36 -15.22
CA THR A 490 -5.65 -10.79 -14.96
C THR A 490 -4.42 -11.36 -15.68
N ASP A 491 -4.08 -10.87 -16.86
CA ASP A 491 -2.93 -11.37 -17.61
C ASP A 491 -1.61 -10.99 -16.92
N TRP A 492 -1.53 -9.76 -16.41
CA TRP A 492 -0.40 -9.25 -15.66
C TRP A 492 -0.18 -10.03 -14.36
N ILE A 493 -1.24 -10.31 -13.59
CA ILE A 493 -1.09 -11.06 -12.33
C ILE A 493 -0.68 -12.51 -12.58
N MET A 494 -1.17 -13.14 -13.66
CA MET A 494 -0.74 -14.48 -14.07
C MET A 494 0.73 -14.49 -14.49
N GLY A 495 1.17 -13.48 -15.26
CA GLY A 495 2.58 -13.29 -15.59
C GLY A 495 3.45 -13.08 -14.34
N TYR A 496 2.98 -12.27 -13.38
CA TYR A 496 3.67 -12.03 -12.12
C TYR A 496 3.84 -13.30 -11.28
N VAL A 497 2.78 -14.11 -11.14
CA VAL A 497 2.83 -15.40 -10.44
C VAL A 497 3.75 -16.38 -11.17
N ASN A 498 3.67 -16.44 -12.50
CA ASN A 498 4.53 -17.31 -13.31
C ASN A 498 6.01 -16.94 -13.16
N ASN A 499 6.34 -15.64 -13.10
CA ASN A 499 7.71 -15.18 -12.85
C ASN A 499 8.22 -15.59 -11.46
N ILE A 500 7.39 -15.46 -10.42
CA ILE A 500 7.74 -15.92 -9.06
C ILE A 500 7.97 -17.43 -9.04
N ALA A 501 7.05 -18.20 -9.63
CA ALA A 501 7.15 -19.65 -9.68
C ALA A 501 8.35 -20.13 -10.52
N GLY A 502 8.56 -19.53 -11.69
CA GLY A 502 9.69 -19.84 -12.57
C GLY A 502 11.03 -19.54 -11.90
N TYR A 503 11.16 -18.38 -11.23
CA TYR A 503 12.37 -18.05 -10.49
C TYR A 503 12.57 -18.96 -9.28
N PHE A 504 11.50 -19.33 -8.57
CA PHE A 504 11.56 -20.33 -7.50
C PHE A 504 12.12 -21.66 -8.01
N ILE A 505 11.65 -22.15 -9.16
CA ILE A 505 12.13 -23.40 -9.78
C ILE A 505 13.61 -23.29 -10.14
N ILE A 506 14.02 -22.18 -10.78
CA ILE A 506 15.42 -21.93 -11.16
C ILE A 506 16.30 -21.94 -9.90
N LEU A 507 15.94 -21.19 -8.86
CA LEU A 507 16.71 -21.16 -7.62
C LEU A 507 16.78 -22.52 -6.93
N TYR A 508 15.67 -23.26 -6.94
CA TYR A 508 15.59 -24.59 -6.38
C TYR A 508 16.51 -25.57 -7.12
N GLN A 509 16.68 -25.44 -8.45
CA GLN A 509 17.55 -26.28 -9.26
C GLN A 509 19.03 -25.90 -9.17
N PHE A 510 19.37 -24.62 -9.33
CA PHE A 510 20.77 -24.18 -9.46
C PHE A 510 21.49 -23.93 -8.13
N GLN A 511 20.73 -23.55 -7.08
CA GLN A 511 21.22 -23.44 -5.70
C GLN A 511 22.62 -22.78 -5.56
N PRO A 512 22.84 -21.58 -6.12
CA PRO A 512 24.16 -20.99 -6.16
C PRO A 512 24.73 -20.79 -4.76
N ALA A 513 25.95 -21.30 -4.54
CA ALA A 513 26.69 -21.10 -3.30
C ALA A 513 27.21 -19.66 -3.22
N MET A 514 26.94 -18.94 -2.11
CA MET A 514 27.49 -17.60 -1.86
C MET A 514 28.86 -17.60 -1.17
N ASP A 515 29.46 -18.77 -0.96
CA ASP A 515 30.69 -18.86 -0.18
C ASP A 515 31.64 -19.87 -0.84
N ARG A 516 32.81 -19.39 -1.27
CA ARG A 516 33.93 -20.19 -1.75
C ARG A 516 35.05 -19.99 -0.74
N SER A 517 35.40 -21.03 0.01
CA SER A 517 36.44 -20.95 1.04
C SER A 517 37.74 -21.61 0.59
N THR A 518 38.87 -21.01 1.00
CA THR A 518 40.19 -21.64 0.94
C THR A 518 40.63 -22.09 2.33
N LYS A 519 41.48 -23.12 2.44
CA LYS A 519 41.94 -23.69 3.74
C LYS A 519 42.51 -22.65 4.71
N ARG A 520 43.13 -21.58 4.21
CA ARG A 520 43.76 -20.50 4.99
C ARG A 520 42.74 -19.62 5.73
N GLU A 521 41.48 -19.66 5.34
CA GLU A 521 40.38 -18.89 5.95
C GLU A 521 39.73 -19.61 7.14
N TRP A 522 40.02 -20.88 7.39
CA TRP A 522 39.27 -21.70 8.35
C TRP A 522 39.43 -21.26 9.81
N GLU A 523 40.65 -21.01 10.28
CA GLU A 523 40.88 -20.52 11.66
C GLU A 523 40.29 -19.13 11.87
N ARG A 524 40.38 -18.26 10.85
CA ARG A 524 39.78 -16.93 10.86
C ARG A 524 38.26 -17.01 10.94
N ARG A 525 37.67 -17.88 10.13
CA ARG A 525 36.23 -18.18 10.18
C ARG A 525 35.84 -18.66 11.56
N ARG A 526 36.58 -19.57 12.19
CA ARG A 526 36.28 -20.04 13.56
C ARG A 526 36.19 -18.89 14.57
N ASN A 527 37.08 -17.90 14.51
CA ASN A 527 37.01 -16.72 15.37
C ASN A 527 35.82 -15.81 15.03
N LEU A 528 35.54 -15.59 13.74
CA LEU A 528 34.35 -14.87 13.26
C LEU A 528 33.04 -15.56 13.68
N GLY A 529 32.99 -16.89 13.63
CA GLY A 529 31.83 -17.69 14.02
C GLY A 529 31.52 -17.56 15.50
N LYS A 530 32.55 -17.56 16.37
CA LYS A 530 32.40 -17.28 17.81
C LYS A 530 31.86 -15.88 18.05
N PHE A 531 32.41 -14.87 17.39
CA PHE A 531 31.92 -13.49 17.48
C PHE A 531 30.44 -13.39 17.07
N LEU A 532 30.09 -13.96 15.91
CA LEU A 532 28.71 -13.92 15.39
C LEU A 532 27.74 -14.69 16.28
N ALA A 533 28.14 -15.83 16.83
CA ALA A 533 27.35 -16.58 17.79
C ALA A 533 27.09 -15.77 19.07
N ASN A 534 28.13 -15.10 19.60
CA ASN A 534 28.00 -14.24 20.78
C ASN A 534 27.13 -13.01 20.50
N LEU A 535 27.22 -12.43 19.30
CA LEU A 535 26.44 -11.26 18.89
C LEU A 535 24.96 -11.59 18.70
N GLU A 536 24.67 -12.73 18.08
CA GLU A 536 23.31 -13.17 17.77
C GLU A 536 22.68 -13.99 18.92
N GLY A 537 23.45 -14.31 19.96
CA GLY A 537 23.02 -15.01 21.16
C GLY A 537 22.79 -16.52 20.96
N LEU A 538 23.54 -17.14 20.05
CA LEU A 538 23.56 -18.59 19.83
C LEU A 538 24.46 -19.30 20.85
N VAL A 539 24.11 -20.55 21.19
CA VAL A 539 24.99 -21.44 21.96
C VAL A 539 26.24 -21.76 21.11
N PRO A 540 27.47 -21.60 21.64
CA PRO A 540 28.74 -21.75 20.89
C PRO A 540 28.91 -23.09 20.16
N ASP A 541 28.24 -24.14 20.63
CA ASP A 541 28.36 -25.52 20.11
C ASP A 541 27.95 -25.69 18.64
N HIS A 542 27.21 -24.74 18.06
CA HIS A 542 26.83 -24.78 16.64
C HIS A 542 27.98 -24.52 15.65
N TYR A 543 29.12 -24.01 16.11
CA TYR A 543 30.29 -23.73 15.27
C TYR A 543 31.52 -24.57 15.65
N HIS A 544 31.35 -25.51 16.59
CA HIS A 544 32.41 -26.37 17.07
C HIS A 544 32.45 -27.70 16.32
N SER A 545 32.70 -27.65 15.01
CA SER A 545 33.32 -28.81 14.35
C SER A 545 34.81 -28.75 14.70
N SER A 546 35.30 -29.75 15.44
CA SER A 546 36.72 -29.93 15.78
C SER A 546 37.54 -30.44 14.58
N VAL A 547 36.89 -30.64 13.43
CA VAL A 547 37.48 -31.30 12.26
C VAL A 547 37.60 -30.27 11.12
N PRO A 548 38.81 -29.94 10.64
CA PRO A 548 38.96 -29.10 9.47
C PRO A 548 38.24 -29.74 8.28
N PRO A 549 37.54 -28.97 7.42
CA PRO A 549 36.83 -29.52 6.29
C PRO A 549 37.80 -30.30 5.41
N ARG A 550 37.41 -31.54 5.04
CA ARG A 550 38.16 -32.30 4.04
C ARG A 550 38.23 -31.46 2.77
N ALA A 551 39.41 -31.39 2.15
CA ALA A 551 39.56 -30.70 0.89
C ALA A 551 38.56 -31.28 -0.11
N ILE A 552 37.63 -30.47 -0.60
CA ILE A 552 36.81 -30.84 -1.75
C ILE A 552 37.78 -30.82 -2.93
N VAL A 553 38.31 -31.99 -3.28
CA VAL A 553 39.03 -32.19 -4.54
C VAL A 553 37.97 -32.17 -5.61
N TYR A 554 37.87 -31.07 -6.36
CA TYR A 554 37.10 -31.05 -7.58
C TYR A 554 37.77 -32.06 -8.54
N GLY A 555 37.14 -33.22 -8.74
CA GLY A 555 37.43 -34.05 -9.89
C GLY A 555 37.10 -33.26 -11.17
N PRO A 556 37.79 -33.53 -12.29
CA PRO A 556 37.44 -32.90 -13.56
C PRO A 556 35.96 -33.16 -13.87
N VAL A 557 35.24 -32.08 -14.16
CA VAL A 557 33.87 -32.16 -14.68
C VAL A 557 33.99 -32.77 -16.08
N ASN A 558 33.47 -33.99 -16.26
CA ASN A 558 33.29 -34.60 -17.58
C ASN A 558 32.12 -33.98 -18.32
#